data_AF-W9UVN6-F1
#
_entry.id   AF-W9UVN6-F1
#
_cell.length_a   1.000
_cell.length_b   1.000
_cell.length_c   1.000
_cell.angle_alpha   90.00
_cell.angle_beta   90.00
_cell.angle_gamma   90.00
#
_symmetry.space_group_name_H-M   'P 1'
#
loop_
_entity.id
_entity.type
_entity.pdbx_description
1 polymer ?
#
loop_
_entity_poly.entity_id
_entity_poly.type
_entity_poly.pdbx_seq_one_letter_code
_entity_poly.pdbx_strand_id
1 'polypeptide(L)'
;MQLWLALPDADEEIDPAFYHYPSPDIPALNLEGVKVRVLVGSAYGVSSPVKTFFETLYIEADLAEGQTLRLPYADERGLYVASGEVCLSETPIKAHQMAVLTQHQDILITASSATRIALIGGQGIGKRYMEWNFVSSRKERIEQAKQDWQQGRFAKVPGDEDEFIPYPTVD
;
A
#
# COMPACT_ATOMS: atom_id res chain seq x y z
N MET A 1 7.84 4.57 -3.31
CA MET A 1 7.03 3.36 -3.57
C MET A 1 5.66 3.82 -4.06
N GLN A 2 5.06 3.09 -5.00
CA GLN A 2 3.68 3.32 -5.44
C GLN A 2 2.86 2.08 -5.11
N LEU A 3 1.66 2.27 -4.57
CA LEU A 3 0.73 1.21 -4.19
C LEU A 3 -0.64 1.54 -4.76
N TRP A 4 -1.39 0.53 -5.17
CA TRP A 4 -2.79 0.66 -5.52
C TRP A 4 -3.63 0.02 -4.42
N LEU A 5 -4.61 0.78 -3.92
CA LEU A 5 -5.59 0.29 -2.96
C LEU A 5 -6.89 0.03 -3.72
N ALA A 6 -7.29 -1.23 -3.83
CA ALA A 6 -8.60 -1.56 -4.37
C ALA A 6 -9.69 -1.04 -3.42
N LEU A 7 -10.71 -0.40 -3.97
CA LEU A 7 -11.83 0.13 -3.18
C LEU A 7 -12.78 -1.01 -2.74
N PRO A 8 -13.46 -0.86 -1.59
CA PRO A 8 -14.51 -1.78 -1.17
C PRO A 8 -15.73 -1.67 -2.11
N ASP A 9 -16.60 -2.68 -2.12
CA ASP A 9 -17.69 -2.83 -3.10
C ASP A 9 -18.62 -1.60 -3.17
N ALA A 10 -18.85 -0.95 -2.02
CA ALA A 10 -19.71 0.23 -1.92
C ALA A 10 -19.11 1.49 -2.59
N ASP A 11 -17.79 1.51 -2.81
CA ASP A 11 -17.05 2.68 -3.26
C ASP A 11 -16.41 2.50 -4.66
N GLU A 12 -16.61 1.36 -5.33
CA GLU A 12 -15.94 1.07 -6.62
C GLU A 12 -16.31 2.05 -7.76
N GLU A 13 -17.44 2.73 -7.65
CA GLU A 13 -17.96 3.66 -8.67
C GLU A 13 -18.04 5.11 -8.17
N ILE A 14 -17.29 5.47 -7.13
CA ILE A 14 -17.25 6.87 -6.66
C ILE A 14 -16.60 7.80 -7.69
N ASP A 15 -16.91 9.09 -7.60
CA ASP A 15 -16.22 10.10 -8.39
C ASP A 15 -14.71 10.13 -8.06
N PRO A 16 -13.84 10.28 -9.07
CA PRO A 16 -12.40 10.35 -8.86
C PRO A 16 -12.03 11.62 -8.09
N ALA A 17 -11.03 11.51 -7.21
CA ALA A 17 -10.54 12.63 -6.43
C ALA A 17 -9.02 12.53 -6.24
N PHE A 18 -8.38 13.69 -6.07
CA PHE A 18 -6.97 13.81 -5.74
C PHE A 18 -6.80 14.49 -4.39
N TYR A 19 -6.01 13.88 -3.52
CA TYR A 19 -5.67 14.42 -2.20
C TYR A 19 -4.15 14.46 -2.06
N HIS A 20 -3.61 15.63 -1.73
CA HIS A 20 -2.19 15.80 -1.41
C HIS A 20 -2.02 15.97 0.10
N TYR A 21 -1.15 15.16 0.68
CA TYR A 21 -0.78 15.24 2.10
C TYR A 21 0.71 15.54 2.18
N PRO A 22 1.12 16.78 2.54
CA PRO A 22 2.52 17.14 2.62
C PRO A 22 3.20 16.45 3.83
N SER A 23 4.52 16.31 3.78
CA SER A 23 5.29 15.60 4.81
C SER A 23 5.00 16.04 6.26
N PRO A 24 4.84 17.34 6.58
CA PRO A 24 4.54 17.79 7.95
C PRO A 24 3.20 17.32 8.51
N ASP A 25 2.23 16.99 7.65
CA ASP A 25 0.90 16.54 8.07
C ASP A 25 0.88 15.05 8.39
N ILE A 26 1.91 14.32 7.98
CA ILE A 26 2.04 12.88 8.20
C ILE A 26 2.76 12.61 9.52
N PRO A 27 2.12 11.94 10.50
CA PRO A 27 2.72 11.68 11.80
C PRO A 27 4.05 10.93 11.70
N ALA A 28 5.07 11.46 12.37
CA ALA A 28 6.38 10.84 12.54
C ALA A 28 6.64 10.59 14.03
N LEU A 29 7.23 9.43 14.33
CA LEU A 29 7.50 8.96 15.67
C LEU A 29 8.95 8.48 15.78
N ASN A 30 9.47 8.48 17.00
CA ASN A 30 10.69 7.80 17.35
C ASN A 30 10.35 6.75 18.42
N LEU A 31 10.39 5.47 18.04
CA LEU A 31 10.09 4.34 18.91
C LEU A 31 11.42 3.67 19.30
N GLU A 32 11.91 3.96 20.50
CA GLU A 32 13.16 3.39 21.02
C GLU A 32 14.37 3.58 20.05
N GLY A 33 14.41 4.73 19.38
CA GLY A 33 15.43 5.07 18.39
C GLY A 33 15.05 4.74 16.95
N VAL A 34 13.98 3.98 16.69
CA VAL A 34 13.49 3.65 15.34
C VAL A 34 12.62 4.81 14.84
N LYS A 35 12.97 5.37 13.68
CA LYS A 35 12.17 6.43 13.05
C LYS A 35 11.03 5.77 12.31
N VAL A 36 9.79 6.11 12.66
CA VAL A 36 8.58 5.54 12.04
C VAL A 36 7.71 6.67 11.52
N ARG A 37 7.08 6.48 10.36
CA ARG A 37 6.01 7.36 9.87
C ARG A 37 4.77 6.55 9.60
N VAL A 38 3.63 7.03 10.10
CA VAL A 38 2.31 6.42 9.87
C VAL A 38 1.71 7.11 8.66
N LEU A 39 1.90 6.53 7.48
CA LEU A 39 1.49 7.13 6.20
C LEU A 39 -0.01 6.99 5.97
N VAL A 40 -0.60 5.84 6.29
CA VAL A 40 -2.05 5.58 6.18
C VAL A 40 -2.52 4.80 7.40
N GLY A 41 -3.71 5.14 7.90
CA GLY A 41 -4.32 4.47 9.05
C GLY A 41 -3.83 4.97 10.40
N SER A 42 -3.89 4.09 11.40
CA SER A 42 -3.49 4.39 12.78
C SER A 42 -2.55 3.32 13.32
N ALA A 43 -1.48 3.75 13.97
CA ALA A 43 -0.53 2.87 14.65
C ALA A 43 0.19 3.65 15.76
N TYR A 44 0.65 2.95 16.79
CA TYR A 44 1.49 3.53 17.85
C TYR A 44 0.89 4.77 18.53
N GLY A 45 -0.44 4.84 18.63
CA GLY A 45 -1.16 5.95 19.27
C GLY A 45 -1.31 7.21 18.41
N VAL A 46 -0.93 7.19 17.13
CA VAL A 46 -1.16 8.29 16.19
C VAL A 46 -1.96 7.83 14.97
N SER A 47 -2.62 8.77 14.30
CA SER A 47 -3.45 8.54 13.12
C SER A 47 -3.03 9.47 11.99
N SER A 48 -2.83 8.90 10.81
CA SER A 48 -2.60 9.66 9.58
C SER A 48 -3.87 10.40 9.15
N PRO A 49 -3.76 11.64 8.60
CA PRO A 49 -4.91 12.34 8.02
C PRO A 49 -5.35 11.77 6.67
N VAL A 50 -4.60 10.80 6.11
CA VAL A 50 -4.91 10.23 4.79
C VAL A 50 -6.27 9.54 4.82
N LYS A 51 -7.19 10.01 3.97
CA LYS A 51 -8.51 9.40 3.78
C LYS A 51 -8.40 7.92 3.44
N THR A 52 -9.14 7.09 4.15
CA THR A 52 -9.32 5.66 3.89
C THR A 52 -10.79 5.33 3.68
N PHE A 53 -11.08 4.19 3.06
CA PHE A 53 -12.45 3.68 2.81
C PHE A 53 -12.79 2.46 3.67
N PHE A 54 -11.77 1.84 4.26
CA PHE A 54 -11.84 0.72 5.19
C PHE A 54 -10.58 0.76 6.07
N GLU A 55 -10.45 -0.16 7.02
CA GLU A 55 -9.24 -0.23 7.83
C GLU A 55 -8.04 -0.53 6.93
N THR A 56 -7.13 0.44 6.84
CA THR A 56 -5.92 0.37 6.00
C THR A 56 -4.75 0.84 6.84
N LEU A 57 -3.61 0.18 6.69
CA LEU A 57 -2.38 0.44 7.40
C LEU A 57 -1.24 0.58 6.40
N TYR A 58 -0.51 1.68 6.48
CA TYR A 58 0.78 1.81 5.81
C TYR A 58 1.73 2.60 6.72
N ILE A 59 2.77 1.94 7.21
CA ILE A 59 3.87 2.59 7.90
C ILE A 59 5.18 2.41 7.12
N GLU A 60 6.07 3.39 7.24
CA GLU A 60 7.48 3.22 6.90
C GLU A 60 8.34 3.35 8.16
N ALA A 61 9.45 2.63 8.20
CA ALA A 61 10.40 2.74 9.31
C ALA A 61 11.85 2.61 8.83
N ASP A 62 12.73 3.38 9.46
CA ASP A 62 14.18 3.28 9.32
C ASP A 62 14.78 2.73 10.61
N LEU A 63 15.44 1.58 10.50
CA LEU A 63 16.09 0.86 11.60
C LEU A 63 17.61 0.84 11.37
N ALA A 64 18.39 1.16 12.40
CA ALA A 64 19.82 0.86 12.45
C ALA A 64 20.03 -0.63 12.77
N GLU A 65 21.22 -1.14 12.47
CA GLU A 65 21.61 -2.51 12.83
C GLU A 65 21.38 -2.79 14.32
N GLY A 66 20.78 -3.95 14.62
CA GLY A 66 20.45 -4.39 15.97
C GLY A 66 19.18 -3.77 16.56
N GLN A 67 18.59 -2.73 15.94
CA GLN A 67 17.32 -2.19 16.41
C GLN A 67 16.16 -3.16 16.13
N THR A 68 15.17 -3.12 17.01
CA THR A 68 13.96 -3.92 16.88
C THR A 68 12.75 -3.04 16.73
N LEU A 69 11.72 -3.56 16.08
CA LEU A 69 10.43 -2.88 15.95
C LEU A 69 9.30 -3.89 16.10
N ARG A 70 8.39 -3.61 17.04
CA ARG A 70 7.12 -4.34 17.13
C ARG A 70 6.18 -3.79 16.07
N LEU A 71 5.72 -4.65 15.17
CA LEU A 71 4.84 -4.28 14.08
C LEU A 71 3.39 -4.13 14.59
N PRO A 72 2.65 -3.08 14.19
CA PRO A 72 1.26 -2.91 14.56
C PRO A 72 0.42 -4.04 13.95
N TYR A 73 -0.72 -4.30 14.59
CA TYR A 73 -1.69 -5.27 14.11
C TYR A 73 -2.53 -4.69 12.95
N ALA A 74 -2.81 -5.56 11.98
CA ALA A 74 -3.88 -5.47 11.00
C ALA A 74 -4.19 -6.91 10.53
N ASP A 75 -5.40 -7.16 10.04
CA ASP A 75 -5.86 -8.51 9.67
C ASP A 75 -4.98 -9.14 8.59
N GLU A 76 -4.75 -8.43 7.49
CA GLU A 76 -3.81 -8.81 6.44
C GLU A 76 -2.61 -7.87 6.47
N ARG A 77 -1.39 -8.41 6.39
CA ARG A 77 -0.15 -7.62 6.43
C ARG A 77 0.95 -8.18 5.53
N GLY A 78 1.63 -7.27 4.84
CA GLY A 78 2.86 -7.51 4.09
C GLY A 78 3.98 -6.59 4.57
N LEU A 79 5.12 -7.17 4.92
CA LEU A 79 6.35 -6.44 5.25
C LEU A 79 7.27 -6.45 4.05
N TYR A 80 7.49 -5.28 3.45
CA TYR A 80 8.44 -5.07 2.36
C TYR A 80 9.72 -4.41 2.87
N VAL A 81 10.88 -4.96 2.51
CA VAL A 81 12.18 -4.38 2.84
C VAL A 81 12.67 -3.60 1.62
N ALA A 82 12.66 -2.27 1.69
CA ALA A 82 13.11 -1.41 0.60
C ALA A 82 14.64 -1.40 0.47
N SER A 83 15.35 -1.47 1.60
CA SER A 83 16.81 -1.60 1.66
C SER A 83 17.24 -2.26 2.96
N GLY A 84 18.42 -2.88 2.98
CA GLY A 84 18.95 -3.57 4.15
C GLY A 84 18.40 -4.98 4.31
N GLU A 85 18.30 -5.43 5.56
CA GLU A 85 17.84 -6.77 5.92
C GLU A 85 17.28 -6.76 7.34
N VAL A 86 16.14 -7.42 7.53
CA VAL A 86 15.59 -7.70 8.86
C VAL A 86 15.43 -9.20 9.06
N CYS A 87 15.46 -9.64 10.30
CA CYS A 87 15.05 -10.97 10.71
C CYS A 87 13.69 -10.89 11.39
N LEU A 88 12.77 -11.73 10.94
CA LEU A 88 11.56 -12.10 11.67
C LEU A 88 11.81 -13.43 12.35
N SER A 89 12.03 -13.42 13.67
CA SER A 89 12.59 -14.56 14.40
C SER A 89 13.90 -15.03 13.75
N GLU A 90 13.95 -16.25 13.20
CA GLU A 90 15.13 -16.78 12.50
C GLU A 90 15.04 -16.64 10.97
N THR A 91 13.98 -16.02 10.45
CA THR A 91 13.77 -15.89 9.00
C THR A 91 14.28 -14.53 8.50
N PRO A 92 15.36 -14.49 7.72
CA PRO A 92 15.83 -13.25 7.12
C PRO A 92 14.92 -12.82 5.97
N ILE A 93 14.65 -11.51 5.91
CA ILE A 93 13.91 -10.83 4.84
C ILE A 93 14.85 -9.75 4.31
N LYS A 94 15.30 -9.94 3.07
CA LYS A 94 16.32 -9.11 2.43
C LYS A 94 15.69 -7.97 1.65
N ALA A 95 16.51 -6.99 1.29
CA ALA A 95 16.13 -5.93 0.35
C ALA A 95 15.39 -6.47 -0.88
N HIS A 96 14.31 -5.78 -1.23
CA HIS A 96 13.37 -6.07 -2.30
C HIS A 96 12.54 -7.34 -2.12
N GLN A 97 12.51 -7.93 -0.92
CA GLN A 97 11.61 -9.03 -0.57
C GLN A 97 10.39 -8.52 0.19
N MET A 98 9.29 -9.24 0.03
CA MET A 98 8.05 -9.06 0.80
C MET A 98 7.74 -10.34 1.57
N ALA A 99 7.51 -10.21 2.88
CA ALA A 99 6.98 -11.28 3.70
C ALA A 99 5.48 -11.04 3.94
N VAL A 100 4.65 -12.04 3.64
CA VAL A 100 3.23 -12.05 4.02
C VAL A 100 3.14 -12.58 5.44
N LEU A 101 2.56 -11.79 6.34
CA LEU A 101 2.54 -12.08 7.76
C LEU A 101 1.23 -12.78 8.13
N THR A 102 1.32 -14.05 8.52
CA THR A 102 0.16 -14.87 8.91
C THR A 102 -0.05 -14.96 10.43
N GLN A 103 0.89 -14.45 11.23
CA GLN A 103 0.79 -14.47 12.69
C GLN A 103 -0.11 -13.35 13.20
N HIS A 104 -1.07 -13.69 14.06
CA HIS A 104 -2.13 -12.77 14.44
C HIS A 104 -1.69 -11.66 15.39
N GLN A 105 -0.63 -11.77 16.20
CA GLN A 105 -0.28 -10.69 17.16
C GLN A 105 1.24 -10.62 17.40
N ASP A 106 1.70 -9.46 17.87
CA ASP A 106 3.02 -9.28 18.50
C ASP A 106 4.26 -9.63 17.66
N ILE A 107 4.19 -9.39 16.36
CA ILE A 107 5.33 -9.59 15.46
C ILE A 107 6.45 -8.59 15.80
N LEU A 108 7.62 -9.11 16.15
CA LEU A 108 8.84 -8.35 16.35
C LEU A 108 9.84 -8.64 15.22
N ILE A 109 10.41 -7.60 14.65
CA ILE A 109 11.51 -7.71 13.69
C ILE A 109 12.78 -7.10 14.28
N THR A 110 13.93 -7.61 13.86
CA THR A 110 15.26 -7.07 14.21
C THR A 110 16.01 -6.76 12.94
N ALA A 111 16.61 -5.57 12.85
CA ALA A 111 17.43 -5.19 11.70
C ALA A 111 18.81 -5.87 11.77
N SER A 112 19.17 -6.64 10.75
CA SER A 112 20.51 -7.24 10.58
C SER A 112 21.52 -6.24 9.99
N SER A 113 21.04 -5.11 9.49
CA SER A 113 21.83 -3.99 8.96
C SER A 113 20.97 -2.72 8.95
N ALA A 114 21.53 -1.56 8.59
CA ALA A 114 20.72 -0.37 8.37
C ALA A 114 19.63 -0.62 7.29
N THR A 115 18.37 -0.51 7.69
CA THR A 115 17.23 -1.04 6.94
C THR A 115 16.10 -0.02 6.85
N ARG A 116 15.49 0.07 5.66
CA ARG A 116 14.23 0.77 5.45
C ARG A 116 13.13 -0.22 5.08
N ILE A 117 12.03 -0.18 5.81
CA ILE A 117 10.87 -1.05 5.59
C ILE A 117 9.62 -0.25 5.22
N ALA A 118 8.69 -0.95 4.58
CA ALA A 118 7.29 -0.59 4.51
C ALA A 118 6.45 -1.76 5.03
N LEU A 119 5.58 -1.49 5.99
CA LEU A 119 4.55 -2.45 6.39
C LEU A 119 3.21 -1.94 5.85
N ILE A 120 2.58 -2.78 5.06
CA ILE A 120 1.28 -2.52 4.41
C ILE A 120 0.29 -3.53 4.96
N GLY A 121 -0.93 -3.11 5.24
CA GLY A 121 -1.97 -4.02 5.70
C GLY A 121 -3.35 -3.39 5.78
N GLY A 122 -4.30 -4.13 6.32
CA GLY A 122 -5.67 -3.66 6.50
C GLY A 122 -6.66 -4.80 6.65
N GLN A 123 -7.94 -4.43 6.65
CA GLN A 123 -9.06 -5.35 6.56
C GLN A 123 -9.10 -5.98 5.16
N GLY A 124 -9.35 -7.29 5.10
CA GLY A 124 -9.61 -7.98 3.83
C GLY A 124 -10.94 -7.55 3.20
N ILE A 125 -10.91 -7.18 1.91
CA ILE A 125 -12.08 -6.69 1.16
C ILE A 125 -12.69 -7.73 0.21
N GLY A 126 -12.25 -8.97 0.30
CA GLY A 126 -12.67 -10.05 -0.59
C GLY A 126 -12.00 -10.01 -1.96
N LYS A 127 -12.57 -10.74 -2.93
CA LYS A 127 -11.95 -10.95 -4.24
C LYS A 127 -11.98 -9.67 -5.09
N ARG A 128 -10.87 -9.41 -5.79
CA ARG A 128 -10.78 -8.41 -6.85
C ARG A 128 -10.26 -9.04 -8.14
N TYR A 129 -10.81 -8.61 -9.25
CA TYR A 129 -10.28 -8.86 -10.58
C TYR A 129 -9.43 -7.65 -10.97
N MET A 130 -8.24 -7.91 -11.50
CA MET A 130 -7.35 -6.88 -12.01
C MET A 130 -6.91 -7.27 -13.41
N GLU A 131 -7.09 -6.36 -14.36
CA GLU A 131 -6.59 -6.48 -15.71
C GLU A 131 -6.08 -5.10 -16.15
N TRP A 132 -4.80 -5.02 -16.50
CA TRP A 132 -4.12 -3.75 -16.78
C TRP A 132 -4.34 -2.72 -15.65
N ASN A 133 -4.88 -1.54 -15.97
CA ASN A 133 -5.16 -0.46 -15.01
C ASN A 133 -6.57 -0.54 -14.39
N PHE A 134 -7.31 -1.62 -14.61
CA PHE A 134 -8.68 -1.76 -14.11
C PHE A 134 -8.76 -2.78 -12.98
N VAL A 135 -9.43 -2.39 -11.89
CA VAL A 135 -9.65 -3.21 -10.70
C VAL A 135 -11.14 -3.15 -10.33
N SER A 136 -11.76 -4.30 -10.07
CA SER A 136 -13.19 -4.38 -9.74
C SER A 136 -13.53 -5.72 -9.07
N SER A 137 -14.55 -5.73 -8.21
CA SER A 137 -15.19 -6.93 -7.66
C SER A 137 -15.91 -7.77 -8.74
N ARG A 138 -16.25 -7.15 -9.87
CA ARG A 138 -17.05 -7.72 -10.98
C ARG A 138 -16.23 -7.83 -12.26
N LYS A 139 -16.25 -9.01 -12.91
CA LYS A 139 -15.52 -9.26 -14.19
C LYS A 139 -16.12 -8.47 -15.35
N GLU A 140 -17.44 -8.46 -15.44
CA GLU A 140 -18.19 -7.75 -16.47
C GLU A 140 -17.90 -6.24 -16.48
N ARG A 141 -17.59 -5.67 -15.31
CA ARG A 141 -17.21 -4.27 -15.17
C ARG A 141 -15.82 -3.98 -15.75
N ILE A 142 -14.87 -4.92 -15.61
CA ILE A 142 -13.54 -4.85 -16.25
C ILE A 142 -13.69 -4.86 -17.77
N GLU A 143 -14.52 -5.75 -18.31
CA GLU A 143 -14.78 -5.80 -19.76
C GLU A 143 -15.40 -4.52 -20.29
N GLN A 144 -16.35 -3.93 -19.56
CA GLN A 144 -16.90 -2.62 -19.91
C GLN A 144 -15.81 -1.53 -19.90
N ALA A 145 -14.97 -1.47 -18.85
CA ALA A 145 -13.90 -0.48 -18.74
C ALA A 145 -12.88 -0.60 -19.88
N LYS A 146 -12.56 -1.82 -20.30
CA LYS A 146 -11.69 -2.08 -21.46
C LYS A 146 -12.27 -1.50 -22.74
N GLN A 147 -13.55 -1.75 -23.01
CA GLN A 147 -14.24 -1.18 -24.17
C GLN A 147 -14.33 0.34 -24.09
N ASP A 148 -14.60 0.89 -22.92
CA ASP A 148 -14.65 2.33 -22.68
C ASP A 148 -13.31 2.99 -22.99
N TRP A 149 -12.20 2.37 -22.58
CA TRP A 149 -10.86 2.88 -22.86
C TRP A 149 -10.51 2.82 -24.35
N GLN A 150 -10.75 1.68 -24.99
CA GLN A 150 -10.48 1.50 -26.42
C GLN A 150 -11.31 2.46 -27.29
N GLN A 151 -12.48 2.87 -26.82
CA GLN A 151 -13.37 3.79 -27.54
C GLN A 151 -13.24 5.25 -27.07
N GLY A 152 -12.29 5.55 -26.18
CA GLY A 152 -12.03 6.92 -25.71
C GLY A 152 -13.16 7.54 -24.89
N ARG A 153 -13.92 6.73 -24.14
CA ARG A 153 -15.05 7.19 -23.30
C ARG A 153 -14.66 7.70 -21.92
N PHE A 154 -13.41 7.50 -21.49
CA PHE A 154 -12.92 8.13 -20.27
C PHE A 154 -12.71 9.62 -20.48
N ALA A 155 -12.89 10.41 -19.42
CA ALA A 155 -12.58 11.83 -19.45
C ALA A 155 -11.11 12.05 -19.83
N LYS A 156 -10.86 13.04 -20.68
CA LYS A 156 -9.49 13.45 -21.02
C LYS A 156 -8.84 14.19 -19.85
N VAL A 157 -7.51 14.10 -19.77
CA VAL A 157 -6.71 14.89 -18.83
C VAL A 157 -6.56 16.31 -19.39
N PRO A 158 -7.01 17.36 -18.68
CA PRO A 158 -6.85 18.73 -19.15
C PRO A 158 -5.38 19.11 -19.33
N GLY A 159 -5.00 19.57 -20.52
CA GLY A 159 -3.63 19.94 -20.86
C GLY A 159 -2.73 18.78 -21.30
N ASP A 160 -3.29 17.58 -21.44
CA ASP A 160 -2.60 16.39 -21.96
C ASP A 160 -3.57 15.56 -22.83
N GLU A 161 -4.23 16.22 -23.77
CA GLU A 161 -5.29 15.61 -24.59
C GLU A 161 -4.78 14.74 -25.75
N ASP A 162 -3.48 14.82 -26.03
CA ASP A 162 -2.79 14.20 -27.18
C ASP A 162 -2.11 12.87 -26.80
N GLU A 163 -1.64 12.71 -25.57
CA GLU A 163 -1.01 11.46 -25.12
C GLU A 163 -2.08 10.38 -24.87
N PHE A 164 -1.84 9.17 -25.39
CA PHE A 164 -2.73 8.03 -25.20
C PHE A 164 -1.96 6.72 -25.17
N ILE A 165 -2.11 5.97 -24.08
CA ILE A 165 -1.56 4.62 -23.95
C ILE A 165 -2.62 3.62 -24.42
N PRO A 166 -2.44 2.92 -25.56
CA PRO A 166 -3.42 1.97 -26.04
C PRO A 166 -3.57 0.79 -25.08
N TYR A 167 -4.76 0.19 -25.06
CA TYR A 167 -4.95 -1.07 -24.35
C TYR A 167 -3.98 -2.13 -24.91
N PRO A 168 -3.26 -2.89 -24.07
CA PRO A 168 -2.33 -3.90 -24.57
C PRO A 168 -3.08 -4.97 -25.36
N THR A 169 -2.64 -5.22 -26.59
CA THR A 169 -3.06 -6.39 -27.36
C THR A 169 -2.18 -7.57 -26.97
N VAL A 170 -2.77 -8.74 -26.73
CA VAL A 170 -2.02 -9.97 -26.57
C VAL A 170 -1.62 -10.43 -27.98
N ASP A 171 -0.33 -10.40 -28.28
CA ASP A 171 0.24 -11.14 -29.43
C ASP A 171 0.38 -12.63 -29.07
#